data_AF-A0A928A1Z7-F1
#
_entry.id   AF-A0A928A1Z7-F1
#
_cell.length_a   1.000
_cell.length_b   1.000
_cell.length_c   1.000
_cell.angle_alpha   90.00
_cell.angle_beta   90.00
_cell.angle_gamma   90.00
#
_symmetry.space_group_name_H-M   'P 1'
#
loop_
_entity.id
_entity.type
_entity.pdbx_description
1 polymer ?
#
loop_
_entity_poly.entity_id
_entity_poly.type
_entity_poly.pdbx_seq_one_letter_code
_entity_poly.pdbx_strand_id
1 'polypeptide(L)'
;MRILQECNVIAWLAKKLRFLFRIITPNLKDQEALECISTNIAANMLGLGFAATPSGLKGMKRLQELNENKEEASDEMITFLVLNTAGVTLFPTTMIAIRQALGSTNPLDFLVISMISSIGSTILGLIMERLMRKKRTCSTT
;
A
#
# COMPACT_ATOMS: atom_id res chain seq x y z
N MET A 1 5.29 -23.75 -9.29
CA MET A 1 6.52 -22.92 -9.29
C MET A 1 6.26 -21.41 -9.35
N ARG A 2 5.29 -20.90 -10.14
CA ARG A 2 4.98 -19.44 -10.21
C ARG A 2 4.59 -18.83 -8.86
N ILE A 3 3.73 -19.50 -8.09
CA ILE A 3 3.31 -19.03 -6.75
C ILE A 3 4.51 -18.89 -5.78
N LEU A 4 5.48 -19.83 -5.83
CA LEU A 4 6.68 -19.75 -4.99
C LEU A 4 7.61 -18.58 -5.39
N GLN A 5 7.74 -18.32 -6.70
CA GLN A 5 8.51 -17.17 -7.20
C GLN A 5 7.82 -15.84 -6.88
N GLU A 6 6.49 -15.77 -7.05
CA GLU A 6 5.67 -14.61 -6.65
C GLU A 6 5.79 -14.36 -5.15
N CYS A 7 5.71 -15.39 -4.31
CA CYS A 7 5.94 -15.27 -2.86
C CYS A 7 7.35 -14.73 -2.54
N ASN A 8 8.37 -15.10 -3.31
CA ASN A 8 9.74 -14.61 -3.08
C ASN A 8 9.91 -13.14 -3.50
N VAL A 9 9.30 -12.73 -4.62
CA VAL A 9 9.30 -11.33 -5.07
C VAL A 9 8.48 -10.45 -4.14
N ILE A 10 7.30 -10.92 -3.70
CA ILE A 10 6.47 -10.24 -2.71
C ILE A 10 7.24 -10.11 -1.40
N ALA A 11 7.87 -11.17 -0.89
CA ALA A 11 8.65 -11.12 0.35
C ALA A 11 9.82 -10.14 0.26
N TRP A 12 10.53 -10.14 -0.87
CA TRP A 12 11.61 -9.18 -1.12
C TRP A 12 11.11 -7.73 -1.18
N LEU A 13 10.00 -7.48 -1.88
CA LEU A 13 9.40 -6.15 -1.99
C LEU A 13 8.84 -5.68 -0.65
N ALA A 14 8.14 -6.57 0.07
CA ALA A 14 7.64 -6.32 1.41
C ALA A 14 8.76 -5.97 2.38
N LYS A 15 9.94 -6.61 2.28
CA LYS A 15 11.11 -6.25 3.09
C LYS A 15 11.60 -4.83 2.81
N LYS A 16 11.61 -4.39 1.55
CA LYS A 16 11.94 -3.01 1.17
C LYS A 16 10.89 -2.01 1.66
N LEU A 17 9.62 -2.33 1.48
CA LEU A 17 8.50 -1.50 1.93
C LEU A 17 8.47 -1.38 3.45
N ARG A 18 8.82 -2.44 4.19
CA ARG A 18 8.92 -2.40 5.65
C ARG A 18 9.92 -1.35 6.14
N PHE A 19 11.03 -1.19 5.43
CA PHE A 19 11.98 -0.13 5.72
C PHE A 19 11.38 1.27 5.46
N LEU A 20 10.66 1.43 4.36
CA LEU A 20 9.95 2.67 4.03
C LEU A 20 8.85 3.00 5.07
N PHE A 21 8.05 2.01 5.46
CA PHE A 21 7.02 2.17 6.48
C PHE A 21 7.61 2.55 7.84
N ARG A 22 8.76 2.01 8.24
CA ARG A 22 9.43 2.48 9.47
C ARG A 22 9.79 3.96 9.45
N ILE A 23 10.02 4.54 8.28
CA ILE A 23 10.30 5.97 8.13
C ILE A 23 9.00 6.79 8.15
N ILE A 24 7.95 6.31 7.47
CA ILE A 24 6.65 7.01 7.37
C ILE A 24 5.87 6.94 8.70
N THR A 25 5.87 5.77 9.34
CA THR A 25 5.20 5.48 10.62
C THR A 25 6.23 5.14 11.70
N PRO A 26 7.01 6.11 12.21
CA PRO A 26 8.08 5.86 13.18
C PRO A 26 7.58 5.32 14.53
N ASN A 27 6.32 5.56 14.86
CA ASN A 27 5.70 5.09 16.11
C ASN A 27 5.30 3.60 16.03
N LEU A 28 5.16 3.02 14.84
CA LEU A 28 4.76 1.62 14.66
C LEU A 28 5.97 0.69 14.84
N LYS A 29 6.09 0.08 16.03
CA LYS A 29 7.15 -0.88 16.35
C LYS A 29 6.75 -2.34 16.19
N ASP A 30 5.46 -2.62 16.11
CA ASP A 30 4.93 -3.99 16.01
C ASP A 30 5.35 -4.65 14.69
N GLN A 31 6.05 -5.76 14.80
CA GLN A 31 6.64 -6.44 13.65
C GLN A 31 5.59 -7.10 12.76
N GLU A 32 4.54 -7.66 13.37
CA GLU A 32 3.46 -8.35 12.66
C GLU A 32 2.61 -7.36 11.85
N ALA A 33 2.26 -6.20 12.43
CA ALA A 33 1.56 -5.12 11.74
C ALA A 33 2.37 -4.64 10.53
N LEU A 34 3.67 -4.37 10.72
CA LEU A 34 4.56 -3.95 9.65
C LEU A 34 4.66 -4.99 8.53
N GLU A 35 4.73 -6.27 8.87
CA GLU A 35 4.80 -7.36 7.89
C GLU A 35 3.49 -7.50 7.09
N CYS A 36 2.34 -7.46 7.75
CA CYS A 36 1.05 -7.53 7.09
C CYS A 36 0.83 -6.33 6.15
N ILE A 37 1.07 -5.12 6.62
CA ILE A 37 0.88 -3.89 5.83
C ILE A 37 1.85 -3.88 4.63
N SER A 38 3.12 -4.21 4.85
CA SER A 38 4.11 -4.22 3.77
C SER A 38 3.81 -5.30 2.72
N THR A 39 3.30 -6.46 3.16
CA THR A 39 2.90 -7.55 2.26
C THR A 39 1.67 -7.16 1.44
N ASN A 40 0.68 -6.52 2.06
CA ASN A 40 -0.49 -5.99 1.36
C ASN A 40 -0.10 -4.98 0.27
N ILE A 41 0.73 -3.98 0.60
CA ILE A 41 1.17 -3.00 -0.39
C ILE A 41 2.04 -3.67 -1.48
N ALA A 42 2.95 -4.59 -1.12
CA ALA A 42 3.75 -5.32 -2.09
C ALA A 42 2.88 -6.11 -3.09
N ALA A 43 1.84 -6.80 -2.60
CA ALA A 43 0.91 -7.54 -3.44
C ALA A 43 0.10 -6.60 -4.35
N ASN A 44 -0.36 -5.46 -3.83
CA ASN A 44 -1.07 -4.45 -4.64
C ASN A 44 -0.17 -3.84 -5.73
N MET A 45 1.09 -3.56 -5.41
CA MET A 45 2.10 -3.07 -6.36
C MET A 45 2.33 -4.03 -7.53
N LEU A 46 2.25 -5.33 -7.29
CA LEU A 46 2.45 -6.36 -8.32
C LEU A 46 1.16 -6.72 -9.08
N GLY A 47 0.03 -6.06 -8.78
CA GLY A 47 -1.26 -6.36 -9.40
C GLY A 47 -1.88 -7.68 -8.90
N LEU A 48 -1.46 -8.15 -7.72
CA LEU A 48 -1.96 -9.36 -7.06
C LEU A 48 -2.97 -8.99 -5.96
N GLY A 49 -3.96 -8.16 -6.31
CA GLY A 49 -4.96 -7.63 -5.36
C GLY A 49 -5.68 -8.72 -4.55
N PHE A 50 -5.90 -9.90 -5.14
CA PHE A 50 -6.48 -11.07 -4.45
C PHE A 50 -5.67 -11.52 -3.23
N ALA A 51 -4.34 -11.40 -3.26
CA ALA A 51 -3.46 -11.73 -2.15
C ALA A 51 -3.27 -10.56 -1.17
N ALA A 52 -3.50 -9.32 -1.62
CA ALA A 52 -3.32 -8.12 -0.81
C ALA A 52 -4.38 -8.00 0.29
N THR A 53 -5.66 -8.18 -0.04
CA THR A 53 -6.81 -7.95 0.86
C THR A 53 -6.75 -8.74 2.18
N PRO A 54 -6.49 -10.06 2.21
CA PRO A 54 -6.46 -10.80 3.48
C PRO A 54 -5.31 -10.35 4.40
N SER A 55 -4.15 -10.00 3.82
CA SER A 55 -3.02 -9.46 4.57
C SER A 55 -3.33 -8.05 5.11
N GLY A 56 -4.01 -7.23 4.32
CA GLY A 56 -4.41 -5.89 4.72
C GLY A 56 -5.42 -5.88 5.87
N LEU A 57 -6.42 -6.77 5.85
CA LEU A 57 -7.38 -6.91 6.95
C LEU A 57 -6.70 -7.38 8.25
N LYS A 58 -5.73 -8.30 8.17
CA LYS A 58 -4.93 -8.70 9.34
C LYS A 58 -4.11 -7.53 9.87
N GLY A 59 -3.45 -6.78 8.99
CA GLY A 59 -2.70 -5.58 9.36
C GLY A 59 -3.57 -4.53 10.03
N MET A 60 -4.75 -4.25 9.48
CA MET A 60 -5.69 -3.27 10.06
C MET A 60 -6.21 -3.71 11.43
N LYS A 61 -6.54 -5.00 11.61
CA LYS A 61 -6.93 -5.54 12.93
C LYS A 61 -5.80 -5.37 13.95
N ARG A 62 -4.56 -5.69 13.56
CA ARG A 62 -3.40 -5.53 14.43
C ARG A 62 -3.15 -4.07 14.81
N LEU A 63 -3.27 -3.15 13.86
CA LEU A 63 -3.20 -1.71 14.15
C LEU A 63 -4.31 -1.27 15.11
N GLN A 64 -5.53 -1.75 14.91
CA GLN A 64 -6.66 -1.46 15.80
C GLN A 64 -6.45 -2.04 17.21
N GLU A 65 -5.81 -3.20 17.35
CA GLU A 65 -5.44 -3.76 18.66
C GLU A 65 -4.40 -2.90 19.39
N LEU A 66 -3.43 -2.35 18.66
CA LEU A 66 -2.38 -1.46 19.19
C LEU A 66 -2.89 -0.05 19.49
N ASN A 67 -4.00 0.36 18.89
CA ASN A 67 -4.58 1.68 19.05
C ASN A 67 -5.16 1.89 20.46
N GLU A 68 -4.78 2.98 21.12
CA GLU A 68 -5.26 3.30 22.47
C GLU A 68 -6.74 3.70 22.49
N ASN A 69 -7.19 4.45 21.46
CA ASN A 69 -8.59 4.85 21.31
C ASN A 69 -9.27 3.97 20.25
N LYS A 70 -10.16 3.07 20.66
CA LYS A 70 -10.84 2.16 19.71
C LYS A 70 -11.87 2.85 18.82
N GLU A 71 -12.36 4.03 19.19
CA GLU A 71 -13.38 4.77 18.45
C GLU A 71 -12.78 5.68 17.36
N GLU A 72 -11.49 5.99 17.45
CA GLU A 72 -10.79 6.87 16.50
C GLU A 72 -9.69 6.12 15.75
N ALA A 73 -9.50 6.42 14.47
CA ALA A 73 -8.42 5.82 13.69
C ALA A 73 -7.05 6.37 14.11
N SER A 74 -6.11 5.47 14.37
CA SER A 74 -4.71 5.85 14.62
C SER A 74 -4.06 6.42 13.35
N ASP A 75 -2.98 7.18 13.56
CA ASP A 75 -2.16 7.74 12.49
C ASP A 75 -1.64 6.68 11.50
N GLU A 76 -1.25 5.53 12.02
CA GLU A 76 -0.76 4.38 11.27
C GLU A 76 -1.89 3.79 10.40
N MET A 77 -3.10 3.71 10.96
CA MET A 77 -4.29 3.24 10.24
C MET A 77 -4.64 4.17 9.08
N ILE A 78 -4.62 5.49 9.31
CA ILE A 78 -4.87 6.50 8.28
C ILE A 78 -3.81 6.39 7.18
N THR A 79 -2.53 6.31 7.54
CA THR A 79 -1.43 6.16 6.58
C THR A 79 -1.60 4.91 5.72
N PHE A 80 -1.92 3.79 6.35
CA PHE A 80 -2.14 2.52 5.66
C PHE A 80 -3.32 2.58 4.69
N LEU A 81 -4.41 3.24 5.08
CA LEU A 81 -5.58 3.45 4.24
C LEU A 81 -5.27 4.36 3.04
N VAL A 82 -4.53 5.45 3.25
CA VAL A 82 -4.09 6.36 2.18
C VAL A 82 -3.26 5.61 1.15
N LEU A 83 -2.33 4.76 1.59
CA LEU A 83 -1.50 3.97 0.68
C LEU A 83 -2.29 2.92 -0.12
N ASN A 84 -3.29 2.28 0.49
CA ASN A 84 -4.19 1.37 -0.23
C ASN A 84 -5.08 2.11 -1.24
N THR A 85 -5.55 3.31 -0.87
CA THR A 85 -6.42 4.13 -1.73
C THR A 85 -5.66 4.75 -2.90
N ALA A 86 -4.44 5.22 -2.66
CA ALA A 86 -3.61 5.85 -3.69
C ALA A 86 -3.18 4.86 -4.78
N GLY A 87 -3.21 3.55 -4.48
CA GLY A 87 -3.06 2.49 -5.48
C GLY A 87 -1.71 2.54 -6.19
N VAL A 88 -0.60 2.47 -5.43
CA VAL A 88 0.72 2.23 -6.05
C VAL A 88 0.65 0.87 -6.75
N THR A 89 0.49 0.89 -8.06
CA THR A 89 0.47 -0.31 -8.89
C THR A 89 1.59 -0.17 -9.92
N LEU A 90 2.60 -1.03 -9.82
CA LEU A 90 3.67 -1.12 -10.83
C LEU A 90 3.18 -1.92 -12.03
N PHE A 91 2.47 -3.02 -11.78
CA PHE A 91 1.99 -3.89 -12.84
C PHE A 91 0.45 -3.94 -12.82
N PRO A 92 -0.24 -3.09 -13.61
CA PRO A 92 -1.69 -3.10 -13.73
C PRO A 92 -2.15 -4.28 -14.61
N THR A 93 -1.92 -5.50 -14.11
CA THR A 93 -2.19 -6.78 -14.79
C THR A 93 -3.63 -6.87 -15.30
N THR A 94 -4.60 -6.38 -14.51
CA THR A 94 -6.01 -6.33 -14.91
C THR A 94 -6.24 -5.49 -16.15
N MET A 95 -5.63 -4.29 -16.23
CA MET A 95 -5.78 -3.42 -17.40
C MET A 95 -5.06 -3.98 -18.63
N ILE A 96 -3.90 -4.63 -18.44
CA ILE A 96 -3.21 -5.35 -19.52
C ILE A 96 -4.12 -6.47 -20.05
N ALA A 97 -4.70 -7.28 -19.17
CA ALA A 97 -5.58 -8.39 -19.55
C ALA A 97 -6.84 -7.90 -20.27
N ILE A 98 -7.46 -6.81 -19.82
CA ILE A 98 -8.61 -6.19 -20.49
C ILE A 98 -8.22 -5.69 -21.88
N ARG A 99 -7.09 -4.98 -22.02
CA ARG A 99 -6.62 -4.49 -23.34
C ARG A 99 -6.28 -5.64 -24.29
N GLN A 100 -5.70 -6.72 -23.79
CA GLN A 100 -5.47 -7.94 -24.57
C GLN A 100 -6.79 -8.56 -25.03
N ALA A 101 -7.78 -8.70 -24.13
CA ALA A 101 -9.09 -9.26 -24.45
C ALA A 101 -9.86 -8.42 -25.48
N LEU A 102 -9.67 -7.10 -25.48
CA LEU A 102 -10.26 -6.18 -26.45
C LEU A 102 -9.47 -6.05 -27.76
N GLY A 103 -8.43 -6.85 -27.98
CA GLY A 103 -7.68 -6.89 -29.24
C GLY A 103 -6.70 -5.72 -29.45
N SER A 104 -6.23 -5.07 -28.38
CA SER A 104 -5.26 -3.97 -28.48
C SER A 104 -3.94 -4.46 -29.11
N THR A 105 -3.47 -3.76 -30.14
CA THR A 105 -2.18 -4.01 -30.82
C THR A 105 -1.00 -3.88 -29.87
N ASN A 106 -1.06 -2.87 -28.97
CA ASN A 106 -0.09 -2.66 -27.91
C ASN A 106 -0.80 -2.56 -26.54
N PRO A 107 -0.93 -3.67 -25.81
CA PRO A 107 -1.54 -3.67 -24.48
C PRO A 107 -0.73 -2.93 -23.41
N LEU A 108 0.56 -2.65 -23.65
CA LEU A 108 1.49 -2.12 -22.66
C LEU A 108 1.77 -0.60 -22.80
N ASP A 109 1.26 0.07 -23.83
CA ASP A 109 1.59 1.48 -24.13
C ASP A 109 1.27 2.45 -22.99
N PHE A 110 0.26 2.14 -22.16
CA PHE A 110 -0.16 3.01 -21.05
C PHE A 110 0.65 2.80 -19.76
N LEU A 111 1.52 1.77 -19.70
CA LEU A 111 2.16 1.34 -18.46
C LEU A 111 2.97 2.44 -17.80
N VAL A 112 3.83 3.11 -18.57
CA VAL A 112 4.73 4.16 -18.05
C VAL A 112 3.92 5.31 -17.47
N ILE A 113 2.86 5.75 -18.16
CA ILE A 113 1.99 6.83 -17.71
C ILE A 113 1.23 6.42 -16.45
N SER A 114 0.72 5.18 -16.38
CA SER A 114 0.05 4.68 -15.18
C SER A 114 0.97 4.62 -13.96
N MET A 115 2.23 4.17 -14.13
CA MET A 115 3.21 4.12 -13.05
C MET A 115 3.49 5.53 -12.51
N ILE A 116 3.71 6.51 -13.40
CA ILE A 116 3.96 7.90 -13.00
C ILE A 116 2.74 8.46 -12.27
N SER A 117 1.53 8.23 -12.79
CA SER A 117 0.29 8.68 -12.16
C SER A 117 0.09 8.08 -10.77
N SER A 118 0.30 6.77 -10.60
CA SER A 118 0.16 6.08 -9.31
C SER A 118 1.22 6.49 -8.29
N ILE A 119 2.46 6.70 -8.71
CA ILE A 119 3.51 7.20 -7.82
C ILE A 119 3.18 8.65 -7.41
N GLY A 120 2.73 9.48 -8.36
CA GLY A 120 2.33 10.86 -8.11
C GLY A 120 1.16 10.97 -7.13
N SER A 121 0.09 10.19 -7.32
CA SER A 121 -1.05 10.15 -6.41
C SER A 121 -0.65 9.74 -5.00
N THR A 122 0.27 8.78 -4.88
CA THR A 122 0.75 8.27 -3.59
C THR A 122 1.58 9.31 -2.86
N ILE A 123 2.51 9.98 -3.55
CA ILE A 123 3.32 11.04 -2.96
C ILE A 123 2.41 12.18 -2.48
N LEU A 124 1.47 12.63 -3.33
CA LEU A 124 0.52 13.68 -2.95
C LEU A 124 -0.38 13.26 -1.78
N GLY A 125 -0.86 12.02 -1.77
CA GLY A 125 -1.65 11.47 -0.69
C GLY A 125 -0.89 11.46 0.65
N LEU A 126 0.37 11.01 0.64
CA LEU A 126 1.23 11.02 1.82
C LEU A 126 1.56 12.45 2.29
N ILE A 127 1.82 13.38 1.36
CA ILE A 127 2.08 14.78 1.72
C ILE A 127 0.83 15.39 2.38
N MET A 128 -0.35 15.20 1.79
CA MET A 128 -1.59 15.71 2.35
C MET A 128 -1.92 15.11 3.71
N GLU A 129 -1.76 13.78 3.86
CA GLU A 129 -1.89 13.09 5.14
C GLU A 129 -0.97 13.71 6.20
N ARG A 130 0.32 13.92 5.87
CA ARG A 130 1.30 14.51 6.79
C ARG A 130 0.94 15.93 7.20
N LEU A 131 0.46 16.75 6.26
CA LEU A 131 0.00 18.11 6.52
C LEU A 131 -1.23 18.13 7.43
N MET A 132 -2.20 17.26 7.18
CA MET A 132 -3.42 17.15 8.01
C MET A 132 -3.10 16.63 9.41
N ARG A 133 -2.22 15.64 9.53
CA ARG A 133 -1.74 15.12 10.82
C ARG A 133 -1.09 16.24 11.64
N LYS A 134 -0.21 17.03 11.04
CA LYS A 134 0.44 18.18 11.71
C LYS A 134 -0.58 19.22 12.18
N LYS A 135 -1.61 19.50 11.40
CA LYS A 135 -2.71 20.40 11.80
C LYS A 135 -3.50 19.83 12.99
N ARG A 136 -3.81 18.52 12.97
CA ARG A 136 -4.53 17.87 14.08
C ARG A 136 -3.74 17.99 15.38
N THR A 137 -2.44 17.64 15.37
CA THR A 137 -1.59 17.75 16.58
C THR A 137 -1.43 19.18 17.08
N CYS A 138 -1.47 20.17 16.20
CA CYS A 138 -1.32 21.59 16.57
C CYS A 138 -2.62 22.20 17.12
N SER A 139 -3.78 21.57 16.88
CA SER A 139 -5.09 22.04 17.36
C SER A 139 -5.48 21.42 18.71
N THR A 140 -4.77 20.38 19.18
CA THR A 140 -5.00 19.70 20.46
C THR A 140 -4.03 20.15 21.57
N THR A 141 -3.16 21.13 21.30
CA THR A 141 -2.27 21.78 22.28
C THR A 141 -2.81 23.16 22.60
#